data_AF-A0A7J4N1H7-F1
#
_entry.id   AF-A0A7J4N1H7-F1
#
_cell.length_a   1.000
_cell.length_b   1.000
_cell.length_c   1.000
_cell.angle_alpha   90.00
_cell.angle_beta   90.00
_cell.angle_gamma   90.00
#
_symmetry.space_group_name_H-M   'P 1'
#
loop_
_entity.id
_entity.type
_entity.pdbx_description
1 polymer ?
#
loop_
_entity_poly.entity_id
_entity_poly.type
_entity_poly.pdbx_seq_one_letter_code
_entity_poly.pdbx_strand_id
1 'polypeptide(L)'
;MAISTSPISRGTFGMGKKISFWDKLANAWKIFKTSFSFIGKDKSLLIIPFIMLFSGILFCVGLFLIFFGGGGRAGLYASYILLMFFSYLWFTFLGAAQSWMVYEVAKGKDATLASGLKMAFHNFFDIVAFAFTSLVIAIFIRGLRGKGKVGEIAGGFIDKLVGIAGKLVLPAMIITERNFGDAVKQLSKSLQALPEIAAYEIGIGPLTALAFWMGIGIAILFGLVFGLYTGIIVFALIALALIILSILVNQVYYTLVYLTLMEKKKLKGLDLKA
;
A
#
# COMPACT_ATOMS: atom_id res chain seq x y z
N MET A 1 29.60 -24.45 -13.65
CA MET A 1 29.03 -24.26 -12.29
C MET A 1 27.55 -24.65 -12.38
N ALA A 2 27.21 -25.87 -11.96
CA ALA A 2 25.88 -26.44 -12.17
C ALA A 2 24.89 -25.95 -11.10
N ILE A 3 23.80 -25.32 -11.53
CA ILE A 3 22.72 -24.85 -10.65
C ILE A 3 21.86 -26.08 -10.33
N SER A 4 21.98 -26.57 -9.09
CA SER A 4 21.10 -27.61 -8.54
C SER A 4 19.70 -27.02 -8.35
N THR A 5 18.78 -27.38 -9.22
CA THR A 5 17.34 -27.09 -9.06
C THR A 5 16.71 -28.20 -8.23
N SER A 6 16.57 -27.95 -6.92
CA SER A 6 15.81 -28.85 -6.06
C SER A 6 14.34 -28.91 -6.52
N PRO A 7 13.73 -30.10 -6.64
CA PRO A 7 12.34 -30.23 -7.06
C PRO A 7 11.41 -29.63 -6.00
N ILE A 8 10.58 -28.68 -6.42
CA ILE A 8 9.50 -28.10 -5.62
C ILE A 8 8.50 -29.22 -5.32
N SER A 9 8.50 -29.73 -4.09
CA SER A 9 7.52 -30.71 -3.64
C SER A 9 6.11 -30.11 -3.75
N ARG A 10 5.30 -30.60 -4.69
CA ARG A 10 3.86 -30.32 -4.73
C ARG A 10 3.23 -30.97 -3.50
N GLY A 11 3.02 -30.17 -2.46
CA GLY A 11 2.26 -30.58 -1.28
C GLY A 11 0.88 -31.09 -1.70
N THR A 12 0.61 -32.33 -1.33
CA THR A 12 -0.66 -33.01 -1.50
C THR A 12 -1.78 -32.24 -0.79
N PHE A 13 -2.90 -32.07 -1.49
CA PHE A 13 -4.12 -31.44 -1.01
C PHE A 13 -4.73 -32.29 0.11
N GLY A 14 -4.38 -32.01 1.36
CA GLY A 14 -5.20 -32.40 2.49
C GLY A 14 -6.50 -31.59 2.45
N MET A 15 -7.65 -32.25 2.56
CA MET A 15 -8.95 -31.59 2.73
C MET A 15 -8.85 -30.61 3.90
N GLY A 16 -8.68 -29.33 3.55
CA GLY A 16 -8.23 -28.29 4.45
C GLY A 16 -9.24 -28.03 5.54
N LYS A 17 -8.78 -28.10 6.78
CA LYS A 17 -9.48 -27.55 7.94
C LYS A 17 -9.81 -26.10 7.58
N LYS A 18 -11.10 -25.72 7.52
CA LYS A 18 -11.50 -24.33 7.25
C LYS A 18 -10.85 -23.45 8.33
N ILE A 19 -9.85 -22.66 7.93
CA ILE A 19 -9.20 -21.69 8.83
C ILE A 19 -10.30 -20.76 9.34
N SER A 20 -10.45 -20.69 10.66
CA SER A 20 -11.46 -19.82 11.28
C SER A 20 -11.14 -18.35 11.02
N PHE A 21 -12.15 -17.48 11.04
CA PHE A 21 -11.94 -16.04 10.92
C PHE A 21 -10.92 -15.50 11.96
N TRP A 22 -10.94 -16.06 13.17
CA TRP A 22 -10.01 -15.71 14.24
C TRP A 22 -8.57 -16.11 13.94
N ASP A 23 -8.35 -17.28 13.34
CA ASP A 23 -7.01 -17.70 12.90
C ASP A 23 -6.49 -16.80 11.78
N LYS A 24 -7.37 -16.36 10.87
CA LYS A 24 -7.02 -15.34 9.87
C LYS A 24 -6.63 -14.05 10.56
N LEU A 25 -7.44 -13.51 11.47
CA LEU A 25 -7.10 -12.29 12.20
C LEU A 25 -5.77 -12.40 12.98
N ALA A 26 -5.49 -13.56 13.58
CA ALA A 26 -4.23 -13.83 14.27
C ALA A 26 -3.04 -13.86 13.29
N ASN A 27 -3.20 -14.46 12.10
CA ASN A 27 -2.20 -14.42 11.04
C ASN A 27 -1.94 -12.98 10.56
N ALA A 28 -2.99 -12.15 10.43
CA ALA A 28 -2.90 -10.71 10.12
C ALA A 28 -1.98 -10.00 11.09
N TRP A 29 -2.24 -10.27 12.38
CA TRP A 29 -1.57 -9.63 13.48
C TRP A 29 -0.09 -10.01 13.53
N LYS A 30 0.22 -11.27 13.24
CA LYS A 30 1.61 -11.73 13.06
C LYS A 30 2.30 -11.01 11.90
N ILE A 31 1.65 -10.90 10.74
CA ILE A 31 2.21 -10.20 9.57
C ILE A 31 2.43 -8.72 9.92
N PHE A 32 1.44 -8.07 10.52
CA PHE A 32 1.53 -6.68 10.96
C PHE A 32 2.69 -6.44 11.92
N LYS A 33 2.84 -7.25 12.98
CA LYS A 33 4.00 -7.18 13.88
C LYS A 33 5.32 -7.41 13.16
N THR A 34 5.32 -8.33 12.20
CA THR A 34 6.50 -8.60 11.38
C THR A 34 6.86 -7.39 10.52
N SER A 35 5.88 -6.65 9.99
CA SER A 35 6.12 -5.40 9.28
C SER A 35 6.89 -4.40 10.15
N PHE A 36 6.55 -4.25 11.44
CA PHE A 36 7.34 -3.42 12.37
C PHE A 36 8.77 -3.94 12.57
N SER A 37 8.95 -5.26 12.66
CA SER A 37 10.28 -5.84 12.76
C SER A 37 11.14 -5.55 11.53
N PHE A 38 10.54 -5.53 10.33
CA PHE A 38 11.25 -5.19 9.09
C PHE A 38 11.73 -3.73 9.09
N ILE A 39 10.87 -2.81 9.55
CA ILE A 39 11.22 -1.39 9.70
C ILE A 39 12.38 -1.22 10.68
N GLY A 40 12.39 -1.98 11.78
CA GLY A 40 13.48 -1.95 12.75
C GLY A 40 14.78 -2.57 12.24
N LYS A 41 14.71 -3.54 11.32
CA LYS A 41 15.88 -4.21 10.73
C LYS A 41 16.59 -3.35 9.69
N ASP A 42 15.85 -2.63 8.86
CA ASP A 42 16.42 -1.82 7.79
C ASP A 42 15.77 -0.44 7.72
N LYS A 43 16.52 0.57 8.21
CA LYS A 43 16.08 1.97 8.22
C LYS A 43 15.98 2.56 6.82
N SER A 44 16.60 1.95 5.80
CA SER A 44 16.53 2.41 4.41
C SER A 44 15.10 2.37 3.89
N LEU A 45 14.22 1.51 4.44
CA LEU A 45 12.80 1.47 4.08
C LEU A 45 12.05 2.78 4.40
N LEU A 46 12.56 3.61 5.33
CA LEU A 46 11.93 4.89 5.69
C LEU A 46 12.09 5.95 4.60
N ILE A 47 13.09 5.82 3.71
CA ILE A 47 13.40 6.89 2.76
C ILE A 47 12.28 7.13 1.75
N ILE A 48 11.60 6.08 1.30
CA ILE A 48 10.49 6.21 0.34
C ILE A 48 9.32 6.98 0.94
N PRO A 49 8.80 6.65 2.14
CA PRO A 49 7.79 7.47 2.82
C PRO A 49 8.15 8.96 2.94
N PHE A 50 9.42 9.29 3.23
CA PHE A 50 9.86 10.69 3.26
C PHE A 50 9.79 11.33 1.87
N ILE A 51 10.28 10.66 0.82
CA ILE A 51 10.19 11.16 -0.55
C ILE A 51 8.72 11.34 -0.96
N MET A 52 7.85 10.39 -0.61
CA MET A 52 6.40 10.49 -0.85
C MET A 52 5.80 11.72 -0.16
N LEU A 53 6.15 11.96 1.11
CA LEU A 53 5.66 13.12 1.85
C LEU A 53 6.08 14.43 1.17
N PHE A 54 7.37 14.61 0.87
CA PHE A 54 7.87 15.81 0.19
C PHE A 54 7.23 15.99 -1.19
N SER A 55 7.08 14.90 -1.94
CA SER A 55 6.38 14.92 -3.24
C SER A 55 4.94 15.36 -3.08
N GLY A 56 4.25 14.89 -2.04
CA GLY A 56 2.88 15.30 -1.71
C GLY A 56 2.77 16.81 -1.47
N ILE A 57 3.69 17.38 -0.70
CA ILE A 57 3.76 18.84 -0.48
C ILE A 57 3.95 19.58 -1.80
N LEU A 58 4.89 19.12 -2.65
CA LEU A 58 5.11 19.71 -3.98
C LEU A 58 3.86 19.63 -4.87
N PHE A 59 3.13 18.51 -4.84
CA PHE A 59 1.86 18.39 -5.57
C PHE A 59 0.77 19.33 -5.02
N CYS A 60 0.68 19.50 -3.70
CA CYS A 60 -0.23 20.47 -3.09
C CYS A 60 0.10 21.90 -3.53
N VAL A 61 1.40 22.27 -3.54
CA VAL A 61 1.85 23.57 -4.06
C VAL A 61 1.50 23.70 -5.54
N GLY A 62 1.74 22.67 -6.35
CA GLY A 62 1.36 22.67 -7.77
C GLY A 62 -0.14 22.88 -7.99
N LEU A 63 -0.99 22.22 -7.19
CA LEU A 63 -2.44 22.41 -7.25
C LEU A 63 -2.85 23.83 -6.87
N PHE A 64 -2.23 24.38 -5.82
CA PHE A 64 -2.46 25.76 -5.40
C PHE A 64 -2.10 26.72 -6.54
N LEU A 65 -0.94 26.56 -7.17
CA LEU A 65 -0.52 27.40 -8.30
C LEU A 65 -1.45 27.26 -9.50
N ILE A 66 -1.95 26.06 -9.82
CA ILE A 66 -2.94 25.89 -10.89
C ILE A 66 -4.21 26.67 -10.55
N PHE A 67 -4.75 26.51 -9.34
CA PHE A 67 -6.02 27.11 -8.95
C PHE A 67 -5.97 28.65 -8.90
N PHE A 68 -4.86 29.22 -8.43
CA PHE A 68 -4.67 30.67 -8.28
C PHE A 68 -3.93 31.34 -9.45
N GLY A 69 -3.36 30.57 -10.38
CA GLY A 69 -2.50 31.05 -11.46
C GLY A 69 -3.21 31.72 -12.64
N GLY A 70 -4.53 31.86 -12.61
CA GLY A 70 -5.26 32.66 -13.61
C GLY A 70 -5.24 32.06 -15.03
N GLY A 71 -5.77 30.86 -15.21
CA GLY A 71 -5.97 30.23 -16.52
C GLY A 71 -7.44 30.21 -16.95
N GLY A 72 -7.69 30.08 -18.26
CA GLY A 72 -9.04 29.79 -18.77
C GLY A 72 -9.57 28.46 -18.22
N ARG A 73 -10.90 28.32 -18.08
CA ARG A 73 -11.53 27.13 -17.45
C ARG A 73 -11.05 25.80 -18.04
N ALA A 74 -10.91 25.73 -19.37
CA ALA A 74 -10.42 24.52 -20.05
C ALA A 74 -8.97 24.18 -19.67
N GLY A 75 -8.09 25.19 -19.61
CA GLY A 75 -6.70 25.02 -19.19
C GLY A 75 -6.59 24.56 -17.74
N LEU A 76 -7.37 25.15 -16.83
CA LEU A 76 -7.45 24.73 -15.42
C LEU A 76 -7.81 23.25 -15.26
N TYR A 77 -8.87 22.79 -15.94
CA TYR A 77 -9.27 21.37 -15.86
C TYR A 77 -8.23 20.44 -16.44
N ALA A 78 -7.63 20.78 -17.59
CA ALA A 78 -6.57 19.98 -18.21
C ALA A 78 -5.34 19.87 -17.29
N SER A 79 -4.86 20.99 -16.74
CA SER A 79 -3.73 21.01 -15.80
C SER A 79 -4.04 20.22 -14.53
N TYR A 80 -5.26 20.35 -13.99
CA TYR A 80 -5.69 19.58 -12.82
C TYR A 80 -5.68 18.07 -13.07
N ILE A 81 -6.27 17.61 -14.18
CA ILE A 81 -6.31 16.19 -14.55
C ILE A 81 -4.88 15.65 -14.75
N LEU A 82 -4.03 16.39 -15.48
CA LEU A 82 -2.64 15.99 -15.71
C LEU A 82 -1.85 15.90 -14.40
N LEU A 83 -1.97 16.89 -13.52
CA LEU A 83 -1.27 16.89 -12.24
C LEU A 83 -1.75 15.75 -11.32
N MET A 84 -3.06 15.48 -11.30
CA MET A 84 -3.64 14.36 -10.56
C MET A 84 -3.15 13.01 -11.09
N PHE A 85 -3.15 12.82 -12.41
CA PHE A 85 -2.63 11.60 -13.02
C PHE A 85 -1.15 11.42 -12.74
N PHE A 86 -0.34 12.46 -12.91
CA PHE A 86 1.10 12.39 -12.66
C PHE A 86 1.42 12.15 -11.18
N SER A 87 0.68 12.79 -10.28
CA SER A 87 0.76 12.53 -8.84
C SER A 87 0.48 11.05 -8.52
N TYR A 88 -0.63 10.52 -9.03
CA TYR A 88 -0.99 9.11 -8.84
C TYR A 88 0.07 8.15 -9.41
N LEU A 89 0.56 8.42 -10.62
CA LEU A 89 1.62 7.66 -11.26
C LEU A 89 2.91 7.67 -10.42
N TRP A 90 3.30 8.85 -9.93
CA TRP A 90 4.50 9.04 -9.11
C TRP A 90 4.43 8.27 -7.78
N PHE A 91 3.30 8.36 -7.06
CA PHE A 91 3.11 7.60 -5.83
C PHE A 91 3.08 6.10 -6.07
N THR A 92 2.50 5.66 -7.17
CA THR A 92 2.49 4.25 -7.58
C THR A 92 3.91 3.77 -7.90
N PHE A 93 4.70 4.58 -8.60
CA PHE A 93 6.09 4.31 -8.91
C PHE A 93 6.96 4.18 -7.64
N LEU A 94 6.82 5.10 -6.70
CA LEU A 94 7.51 5.01 -5.41
C LEU A 94 7.04 3.80 -4.59
N GLY A 95 5.75 3.46 -4.65
CA GLY A 95 5.22 2.24 -4.01
C GLY A 95 5.81 0.96 -4.60
N ALA A 96 6.04 0.92 -5.91
CA ALA A 96 6.74 -0.19 -6.57
C ALA A 96 8.19 -0.31 -6.08
N ALA A 97 8.92 0.81 -6.04
CA ALA A 97 10.28 0.85 -5.52
C ALA A 97 10.35 0.34 -4.06
N GLN A 98 9.41 0.78 -3.22
CA GLN A 98 9.33 0.33 -1.82
C GLN A 98 8.99 -1.15 -1.70
N SER A 99 8.07 -1.66 -2.52
CA SER A 99 7.71 -3.09 -2.54
C SER A 99 8.93 -3.96 -2.87
N TRP A 100 9.78 -3.53 -3.81
CA TRP A 100 11.05 -4.21 -4.11
C TRP A 100 12.03 -4.16 -2.93
N MET A 101 12.20 -2.99 -2.30
CA MET A 101 13.07 -2.86 -1.12
C MET A 101 12.63 -3.79 0.02
N VAL A 102 11.32 -3.89 0.28
CA VAL A 102 10.78 -4.83 1.29
C VAL A 102 11.09 -6.27 0.92
N TYR A 103 11.02 -6.61 -0.36
CA TYR A 103 11.39 -7.93 -0.84
C TYR A 103 12.88 -8.25 -0.65
N GLU A 104 13.78 -7.28 -0.82
CA GLU A 104 15.21 -7.43 -0.50
C GLU A 104 15.43 -7.72 0.98
N VAL A 105 14.80 -6.93 1.87
CA VAL A 105 14.84 -7.17 3.32
C VAL A 105 14.27 -8.54 3.68
N ALA A 106 13.19 -8.97 3.02
CA ALA A 106 12.58 -10.28 3.23
C ALA A 106 13.54 -11.44 2.89
N LYS A 107 14.45 -11.22 1.94
CA LYS A 107 15.52 -12.15 1.57
C LYS A 107 16.76 -12.04 2.46
N GLY A 108 16.78 -11.12 3.42
CA GLY A 108 17.95 -10.84 4.25
C GLY A 108 19.05 -10.10 3.51
N LYS A 109 18.71 -9.37 2.44
CA LYS A 109 19.63 -8.43 1.77
C LYS A 109 19.40 -7.02 2.30
N ASP A 110 20.43 -6.19 2.21
CA ASP A 110 20.32 -4.77 2.51
C ASP A 110 19.49 -4.06 1.43
N ALA A 111 18.42 -3.37 1.83
CA ALA A 111 17.61 -2.61 0.90
C ALA A 111 18.29 -1.30 0.55
N THR A 112 18.33 -0.97 -0.74
CA THR A 112 18.85 0.32 -1.20
C THR A 112 17.83 1.04 -2.05
N LEU A 113 17.76 2.37 -1.89
CA LEU A 113 16.90 3.22 -2.72
C LEU A 113 17.20 3.03 -4.21
N ALA A 114 18.48 2.92 -4.57
CA ALA A 114 18.92 2.71 -5.94
C ALA A 114 18.38 1.40 -6.53
N SER A 115 18.39 0.30 -5.76
CA SER A 115 17.83 -0.99 -6.20
C SER A 115 16.31 -0.88 -6.42
N GLY A 116 15.59 -0.29 -5.47
CA GLY A 116 14.15 -0.06 -5.58
C GLY A 116 13.77 0.79 -6.80
N LEU A 117 14.44 1.92 -6.99
CA LEU A 117 14.20 2.80 -8.14
C LEU A 117 14.56 2.12 -9.46
N LYS A 118 15.70 1.41 -9.53
CA LYS A 118 16.09 0.65 -10.73
C LYS A 118 15.01 -0.35 -11.12
N MET A 119 14.45 -1.08 -10.15
CA MET A 119 13.40 -2.05 -10.43
C MET A 119 12.08 -1.39 -10.85
N ALA A 120 11.71 -0.26 -10.23
CA ALA A 120 10.55 0.50 -10.63
C ALA A 120 10.70 1.06 -12.05
N PHE A 121 11.89 1.54 -12.44
CA PHE A 121 12.18 1.99 -13.81
C PHE A 121 12.13 0.83 -14.82
N HIS A 122 12.62 -0.34 -14.44
CA HIS A 122 12.54 -1.53 -15.30
C HIS A 122 11.08 -1.90 -15.65
N ASN A 123 10.16 -1.70 -14.71
CA ASN A 123 8.73 -1.98 -14.87
C ASN A 123 7.90 -0.71 -15.14
N PHE A 124 8.52 0.38 -15.63
CA PHE A 124 7.87 1.69 -15.72
C PHE A 124 6.58 1.67 -16.55
N PHE A 125 6.59 0.99 -17.70
CA PHE A 125 5.41 0.92 -18.58
C PHE A 125 4.26 0.14 -17.94
N ASP A 126 4.55 -0.92 -17.20
CA ASP A 126 3.52 -1.67 -16.46
C ASP A 126 2.94 -0.84 -15.31
N ILE A 127 3.78 -0.04 -14.63
CA ILE A 127 3.33 0.93 -13.62
C ILE A 127 2.41 1.98 -14.25
N VAL A 128 2.75 2.50 -15.43
CA VAL A 128 1.91 3.45 -16.18
C VAL A 128 0.57 2.81 -16.57
N ALA A 129 0.60 1.58 -17.11
CA ALA A 129 -0.60 0.84 -17.49
C ALA A 129 -1.50 0.56 -16.28
N PHE A 130 -0.92 0.15 -15.16
CA PHE A 130 -1.64 -0.04 -13.90
C PHE A 130 -2.23 1.27 -13.39
N ALA A 131 -1.47 2.37 -13.43
CA ALA A 131 -1.92 3.67 -12.97
C ALA A 131 -3.11 4.17 -13.79
N PHE A 132 -3.01 4.08 -15.12
CA PHE A 132 -4.09 4.43 -16.04
C PHE A 132 -5.33 3.56 -15.85
N THR A 133 -5.16 2.25 -15.73
CA THR A 133 -6.27 1.31 -15.51
C THR A 133 -6.99 1.61 -14.20
N SER A 134 -6.22 1.89 -13.13
CA SER A 134 -6.79 2.25 -11.83
C SER A 134 -7.60 3.54 -11.89
N LEU A 135 -7.12 4.54 -12.65
CA LEU A 135 -7.86 5.78 -12.87
C LEU A 135 -9.19 5.52 -13.60
N VAL A 136 -9.18 4.72 -14.67
CA VAL A 136 -10.39 4.35 -15.41
C VAL A 136 -11.39 3.63 -14.50
N ILE A 137 -10.91 2.68 -13.68
CA ILE A 137 -11.75 1.97 -12.71
C ILE A 137 -12.33 2.96 -11.68
N ALA A 138 -11.53 3.89 -11.16
CA ALA A 138 -11.99 4.89 -10.20
C ALA A 138 -13.11 5.78 -10.79
N ILE A 139 -12.97 6.20 -12.05
CA ILE A 139 -14.02 6.97 -12.76
C ILE A 139 -15.29 6.12 -12.91
N PHE A 140 -15.16 4.85 -13.29
CA PHE A 140 -16.28 3.94 -13.44
C PHE A 140 -17.04 3.74 -12.11
N ILE A 141 -16.32 3.50 -11.02
CA ILE A 141 -16.90 3.35 -9.67
C ILE A 141 -17.65 4.62 -9.25
N ARG A 142 -17.08 5.80 -9.49
CA ARG A 142 -17.74 7.09 -9.20
C ARG A 142 -19.05 7.23 -9.98
N GLY A 143 -19.08 6.81 -11.24
CA GLY A 143 -20.30 6.78 -12.06
C GLY A 143 -21.37 5.83 -11.51
N LEU A 144 -20.97 4.69 -10.93
CA LEU A 144 -21.91 3.75 -10.30
C LEU A 144 -22.52 4.31 -9.01
N ARG A 145 -21.74 5.01 -8.18
CA ARG A 145 -22.22 5.62 -6.93
C ARG A 145 -23.29 6.69 -7.16
N GLY A 146 -23.30 7.33 -8.32
CA GLY A 146 -24.32 8.32 -8.69
C GLY A 146 -25.73 7.75 -8.95
N LYS A 147 -25.91 6.41 -8.99
CA LYS A 147 -27.18 5.75 -9.36
C LYS A 147 -28.08 5.37 -8.18
N GLY A 148 -28.02 6.12 -7.07
CA GLY A 148 -28.84 5.91 -5.87
C GLY A 148 -28.26 4.95 -4.83
N LYS A 149 -29.03 4.63 -3.78
CA LYS A 149 -28.55 3.90 -2.57
C LYS A 149 -27.92 2.53 -2.87
N VAL A 150 -28.44 1.80 -3.86
CA VAL A 150 -27.87 0.50 -4.29
C VAL A 150 -26.50 0.70 -4.96
N GLY A 151 -26.37 1.74 -5.79
CA GLY A 151 -25.11 2.12 -6.43
C GLY A 151 -24.06 2.59 -5.43
N GLU A 152 -24.47 3.24 -4.34
CA GLU A 152 -23.59 3.65 -3.25
C GLU A 152 -23.02 2.45 -2.50
N ILE A 153 -23.86 1.48 -2.12
CA ILE A 153 -23.41 0.26 -1.41
C ILE A 153 -22.53 -0.60 -2.32
N ALA A 154 -22.97 -0.88 -3.55
CA ALA A 154 -22.20 -1.68 -4.50
C ALA A 154 -20.88 -0.99 -4.87
N GLY A 155 -20.92 0.31 -5.13
CA GLY A 155 -19.73 1.12 -5.41
C GLY A 155 -18.79 1.23 -4.21
N GLY A 156 -19.29 1.19 -2.97
CA GLY A 156 -18.46 1.12 -1.76
C GLY A 156 -17.73 -0.23 -1.63
N PHE A 157 -18.42 -1.33 -1.91
CA PHE A 157 -17.83 -2.67 -1.86
C PHE A 157 -16.79 -2.89 -2.97
N ILE A 158 -17.11 -2.51 -4.21
CA ILE A 158 -16.20 -2.61 -5.35
C ILE A 158 -14.93 -1.79 -5.12
N ASP A 159 -15.07 -0.57 -4.59
CA ASP A 159 -13.92 0.31 -4.29
C ASP A 159 -12.98 -0.31 -3.25
N LYS A 160 -13.51 -0.95 -2.21
CA LYS A 160 -12.69 -1.69 -1.25
C LYS A 160 -11.97 -2.85 -1.92
N LEU A 161 -12.66 -3.64 -2.74
CA LEU A 161 -12.04 -4.76 -3.46
C LEU A 161 -10.96 -4.31 -4.43
N VAL A 162 -11.21 -3.26 -5.19
CA VAL A 162 -10.24 -2.66 -6.12
C VAL A 162 -9.06 -2.07 -5.37
N GLY A 163 -9.31 -1.41 -4.22
CA GLY A 163 -8.26 -0.90 -3.35
C GLY A 163 -7.34 -2.02 -2.85
N ILE A 164 -7.92 -3.11 -2.33
CA ILE A 164 -7.16 -4.29 -1.91
C ILE A 164 -6.38 -4.89 -3.07
N ALA A 165 -7.04 -5.10 -4.21
CA ALA A 165 -6.42 -5.70 -5.39
C ALA A 165 -5.26 -4.84 -5.87
N GLY A 166 -5.45 -3.52 -6.00
CA GLY A 166 -4.41 -2.58 -6.42
C GLY A 166 -3.19 -2.60 -5.51
N LYS A 167 -3.39 -2.68 -4.18
CA LYS A 167 -2.30 -2.79 -3.20
C LYS A 167 -1.50 -4.09 -3.33
N LEU A 168 -2.06 -5.15 -3.92
CA LEU A 168 -1.39 -6.44 -4.12
C LEU A 168 -0.85 -6.64 -5.54
N VAL A 169 -1.47 -6.04 -6.54
CA VAL A 169 -0.98 -6.07 -7.93
C VAL A 169 0.43 -5.48 -7.99
N LEU A 170 0.67 -4.37 -7.30
CA LEU A 170 1.93 -3.66 -7.37
C LEU A 170 3.12 -4.51 -6.85
N PRO A 171 3.08 -5.10 -5.63
CA PRO A 171 4.06 -6.11 -5.23
C PRO A 171 4.14 -7.30 -6.19
N ALA A 172 3.00 -7.79 -6.69
CA ALA A 172 2.99 -8.95 -7.58
C ALA A 172 3.78 -8.71 -8.85
N MET A 173 3.50 -7.60 -9.52
CA MET A 173 4.15 -7.17 -10.76
C MET A 173 5.66 -7.01 -10.57
N ILE A 174 6.06 -6.30 -9.51
CA ILE A 174 7.46 -5.96 -9.25
C ILE A 174 8.28 -7.14 -8.76
N ILE A 175 7.72 -8.00 -7.90
CA ILE A 175 8.47 -9.11 -7.30
C ILE A 175 8.59 -10.30 -8.25
N THR A 176 7.59 -10.51 -9.10
CA THR A 176 7.61 -11.61 -10.09
C THR A 176 8.12 -11.19 -11.46
N GLU A 177 8.42 -9.90 -11.64
CA GLU A 177 8.87 -9.32 -12.92
C GLU A 177 7.90 -9.70 -14.05
N ARG A 178 6.60 -9.66 -13.75
CA ARG A 178 5.52 -9.98 -14.69
C ARG A 178 4.86 -8.72 -15.18
N ASN A 179 4.51 -8.73 -16.46
CA ASN A 179 3.68 -7.69 -17.05
C ASN A 179 2.37 -7.52 -16.28
N PHE A 180 1.82 -6.30 -16.29
CA PHE A 180 0.61 -5.95 -15.53
C PHE A 180 -0.56 -6.94 -15.76
N GLY A 181 -0.79 -7.34 -17.01
CA GLY A 181 -1.88 -8.27 -17.35
C GLY A 181 -1.72 -9.65 -16.70
N ASP A 182 -0.50 -10.16 -16.59
CA ASP A 182 -0.24 -11.47 -15.97
C ASP A 182 -0.27 -11.38 -14.44
N ALA A 183 0.18 -10.26 -13.88
CA ALA A 183 0.02 -9.96 -12.45
C ALA A 183 -1.46 -9.93 -12.05
N VAL A 184 -2.32 -9.29 -12.85
CA VAL A 184 -3.78 -9.27 -12.63
C VAL A 184 -4.39 -10.66 -12.77
N LYS A 185 -4.00 -11.45 -13.78
CA LYS A 185 -4.50 -12.83 -13.94
C LYS A 185 -4.09 -13.73 -12.76
N GLN A 186 -2.86 -13.59 -12.27
CA GLN A 186 -2.39 -14.32 -11.09
C GLN A 186 -3.18 -13.89 -9.85
N LEU A 187 -3.41 -12.59 -9.68
CA LEU A 187 -4.20 -12.08 -8.58
C LEU A 187 -5.66 -12.53 -8.68
N SER A 188 -6.22 -12.62 -9.89
CA SER A 188 -7.57 -13.14 -10.15
C SER A 188 -7.75 -14.57 -9.63
N LYS A 189 -6.77 -15.45 -9.92
CA LYS A 189 -6.76 -16.82 -9.38
C LYS A 189 -6.68 -16.86 -7.85
N SER A 190 -6.08 -15.83 -7.26
CA SER A 190 -5.98 -15.68 -5.82
C SER A 190 -7.03 -14.75 -5.21
N LEU A 191 -8.04 -14.31 -5.97
CA LEU A 191 -9.17 -13.56 -5.40
C LEU A 191 -9.95 -14.41 -4.39
N GLN A 192 -9.76 -15.73 -4.40
CA GLN A 192 -10.24 -16.61 -3.33
C GLN A 192 -9.64 -16.28 -1.96
N ALA A 193 -8.45 -15.64 -1.92
CA ALA A 193 -7.83 -15.13 -0.70
C ALA A 193 -8.31 -13.72 -0.31
N LEU A 194 -9.15 -13.05 -1.11
CA LEU A 194 -9.73 -11.74 -0.77
C LEU A 194 -10.42 -11.70 0.59
N PRO A 195 -11.20 -12.71 1.02
CA PRO A 195 -11.81 -12.69 2.35
C PRO A 195 -10.76 -12.65 3.47
N GLU A 196 -9.58 -13.27 3.23
CA GLU A 196 -8.47 -13.23 4.18
C GLU A 196 -7.86 -11.84 4.20
N ILE A 197 -7.66 -11.24 3.03
CA ILE A 197 -7.11 -9.88 2.90
C ILE A 197 -8.08 -8.79 3.40
N ALA A 198 -9.38 -9.01 3.26
CA ALA A 198 -10.41 -8.14 3.83
C ALA A 198 -10.44 -8.25 5.36
N ALA A 199 -10.35 -9.48 5.91
CA ALA A 199 -10.23 -9.68 7.36
C ALA A 199 -8.99 -8.97 7.94
N TYR A 200 -7.92 -8.90 7.15
CA TYR A 200 -6.69 -8.19 7.49
C TYR A 200 -6.87 -6.67 7.56
N GLU A 201 -7.53 -6.06 6.58
CA GLU A 201 -7.78 -4.60 6.59
C GLU A 201 -8.74 -4.20 7.74
N ILE A 202 -9.71 -5.07 8.05
CA ILE A 202 -10.60 -4.91 9.21
C ILE A 202 -9.82 -4.98 10.54
N GLY A 203 -8.78 -5.80 10.63
CA GLY A 203 -7.98 -5.94 11.85
C GLY A 203 -7.05 -4.76 12.13
N ILE A 204 -6.43 -4.20 11.09
CA ILE A 204 -5.40 -3.14 11.23
C ILE A 204 -6.02 -1.74 11.26
N GLY A 205 -7.10 -1.52 10.52
CA GLY A 205 -7.78 -0.22 10.42
C GLY A 205 -8.09 0.41 11.79
N PRO A 206 -8.77 -0.30 12.71
CA PRO A 206 -9.09 0.22 14.04
C PRO A 206 -7.86 0.64 14.86
N LEU A 207 -6.73 -0.03 14.70
CA LEU A 207 -5.49 0.32 15.41
C LEU A 207 -4.87 1.60 14.89
N THR A 208 -4.86 1.79 13.57
CA THR A 208 -4.41 3.06 12.98
C THR A 208 -5.31 4.22 13.40
N ALA A 209 -6.63 3.99 13.46
CA ALA A 209 -7.59 4.98 13.95
C ALA A 209 -7.37 5.28 15.45
N LEU A 210 -7.15 4.25 16.28
CA LEU A 210 -6.86 4.41 17.69
C LEU A 210 -5.58 5.21 17.92
N ALA A 211 -4.51 4.89 17.18
CA ALA A 211 -3.24 5.63 17.23
C ALA A 211 -3.44 7.11 16.88
N PHE A 212 -4.26 7.41 15.88
CA PHE A 212 -4.62 8.77 15.50
C PHE A 212 -5.38 9.50 16.62
N TRP A 213 -6.40 8.88 17.21
CA TRP A 213 -7.16 9.47 18.31
C TRP A 213 -6.33 9.70 19.57
N MET A 214 -5.44 8.76 19.91
CA MET A 214 -4.46 8.95 21.00
C MET A 214 -3.52 10.13 20.70
N GLY A 215 -3.07 10.26 19.45
CA GLY A 215 -2.25 11.39 19.00
C GLY A 215 -2.95 12.74 19.20
N ILE A 216 -4.24 12.83 18.86
CA ILE A 216 -5.07 14.02 19.14
C ILE A 216 -5.14 14.28 20.63
N GLY A 217 -5.42 13.25 21.45
CA GLY A 217 -5.51 13.39 22.91
C GLY A 217 -4.22 13.96 23.52
N ILE A 218 -3.06 13.43 23.10
CA ILE A 218 -1.75 13.92 23.52
C ILE A 218 -1.56 15.38 23.13
N ALA A 219 -1.88 15.75 21.88
CA ALA A 219 -1.74 17.12 21.42
C ALA A 219 -2.63 18.11 22.18
N ILE A 220 -3.86 17.72 22.51
CA ILE A 220 -4.78 18.53 23.33
C ILE A 220 -4.20 18.72 24.74
N LEU A 221 -3.71 17.65 25.37
CA LEU A 221 -3.09 17.75 26.71
C LEU A 221 -1.89 18.69 26.71
N PHE A 222 -1.00 18.59 25.72
CA PHE A 222 0.11 19.53 25.55
C PHE A 222 -0.36 20.96 25.29
N GLY A 223 -1.45 21.13 24.54
CA GLY A 223 -2.09 22.42 24.29
C GLY A 223 -2.64 23.08 25.56
N LEU A 224 -3.24 22.28 26.45
CA LEU A 224 -3.78 22.77 27.72
C LEU A 224 -2.69 23.15 28.73
N VAL A 225 -1.56 22.42 28.75
CA VAL A 225 -0.48 22.64 29.72
C VAL A 225 0.47 23.77 29.28
N PHE A 226 0.82 23.83 27.99
CA PHE A 226 1.87 24.72 27.47
C PHE A 226 1.35 25.81 26.53
N GLY A 227 0.04 25.81 26.24
CA GLY A 227 -0.63 26.78 25.37
C GLY A 227 -1.01 26.24 23.99
N LEU A 228 -1.87 26.96 23.28
CA LEU A 228 -2.44 26.49 22.01
C LEU A 228 -1.36 26.20 20.94
N TYR A 229 -0.37 27.08 20.81
CA TYR A 229 0.69 26.94 19.80
C TYR A 229 1.52 25.67 19.98
N THR A 230 1.87 25.31 21.21
CA THR A 230 2.61 24.07 21.49
C THR A 230 1.75 22.85 21.18
N GLY A 231 0.45 22.88 21.49
CA GLY A 231 -0.49 21.82 21.12
C GLY A 231 -0.56 21.61 19.60
N ILE A 232 -0.60 22.69 18.82
CA ILE A 232 -0.62 22.62 17.35
C ILE A 232 0.67 22.01 16.79
N ILE A 233 1.83 22.42 17.30
CA ILE A 233 3.13 21.87 16.85
C ILE A 233 3.22 20.38 17.19
N VAL A 234 2.84 19.98 18.41
CA VAL A 234 2.83 18.57 18.83
C VAL A 234 1.87 17.75 17.96
N PHE A 235 0.67 18.27 17.68
CA PHE A 235 -0.27 17.63 16.77
C PHE A 235 0.34 17.40 15.38
N ALA A 236 0.95 18.44 14.80
CA ALA A 236 1.55 18.36 13.47
C ALA A 236 2.67 17.32 13.41
N LEU A 237 3.54 17.27 14.43
CA LEU A 237 4.62 16.28 14.52
C LEU A 237 4.09 14.85 14.67
N ILE A 238 3.09 14.64 15.53
CA ILE A 238 2.48 13.31 15.71
C ILE A 238 1.76 12.87 14.43
N ALA A 239 0.98 13.75 13.81
CA ALA A 239 0.28 13.47 12.56
C ALA A 239 1.28 13.10 11.46
N LEU A 240 2.38 13.86 11.34
CA LEU A 240 3.46 13.58 10.40
C LEU A 240 4.08 12.18 10.62
N ALA A 241 4.42 11.86 11.88
CA ALA A 241 4.97 10.56 12.23
C ALA A 241 4.00 9.42 11.91
N LEU A 242 2.72 9.58 12.22
CA LEU A 242 1.67 8.60 11.93
C LEU A 242 1.44 8.42 10.43
N ILE A 243 1.52 9.47 9.61
CA ILE A 243 1.42 9.38 8.15
C ILE A 243 2.59 8.57 7.59
N ILE A 244 3.83 8.90 7.97
CA ILE A 244 5.03 8.18 7.53
C ILE A 244 4.95 6.71 7.93
N LEU A 245 4.59 6.44 9.19
CA LEU A 245 4.44 5.08 9.70
C LEU A 245 3.33 4.32 8.96
N SER A 246 2.19 4.97 8.70
CA SER A 246 1.05 4.36 7.99
C SER A 246 1.43 3.98 6.56
N ILE A 247 2.08 4.87 5.81
CA ILE A 247 2.57 4.59 4.46
C ILE A 247 3.52 3.39 4.50
N LEU A 248 4.49 3.41 5.41
CA LEU A 248 5.51 2.37 5.53
C LEU A 248 4.92 1.01 5.89
N VAL A 249 4.14 0.96 6.98
CA VAL A 249 3.53 -0.28 7.48
C VAL A 249 2.60 -0.86 6.43
N ASN A 250 1.78 -0.05 5.75
CA ASN A 250 0.89 -0.54 4.70
C ASN A 250 1.68 -1.19 3.55
N GLN A 251 2.70 -0.52 3.01
CA GLN A 251 3.48 -1.07 1.88
C GLN A 251 4.23 -2.36 2.25
N VAL A 252 4.87 -2.37 3.44
CA VAL A 252 5.53 -3.57 3.96
C VAL A 252 4.51 -4.69 4.15
N TYR A 253 3.38 -4.37 4.78
CA TYR A 253 2.31 -5.32 5.05
C TYR A 253 1.79 -6.01 3.78
N TYR A 254 1.38 -5.25 2.76
CA TYR A 254 0.84 -5.84 1.54
C TYR A 254 1.89 -6.62 0.74
N THR A 255 3.16 -6.20 0.79
CA THR A 255 4.26 -6.97 0.21
C THR A 255 4.45 -8.30 0.95
N LEU A 256 4.43 -8.30 2.29
CA LEU A 256 4.53 -9.53 3.08
C LEU A 256 3.33 -10.46 2.83
N VAL A 257 2.11 -9.91 2.82
CA VAL A 257 0.88 -10.64 2.48
C VAL A 257 1.02 -11.32 1.11
N TYR A 258 1.54 -10.59 0.11
CA TYR A 258 1.81 -11.15 -1.20
C TYR A 258 2.80 -12.32 -1.11
N LEU A 259 3.97 -12.12 -0.50
CA LEU A 259 5.00 -13.16 -0.39
C LEU A 259 4.49 -14.43 0.34
N THR A 260 3.65 -14.25 1.36
CA THR A 260 3.21 -15.35 2.22
C THR A 260 2.01 -16.10 1.67
N LEU A 261 1.00 -15.39 1.15
CA LEU A 261 -0.25 -16.02 0.69
C LEU A 261 -0.17 -16.41 -0.79
N MET A 262 0.49 -15.59 -1.60
CA MET A 262 0.51 -15.78 -3.06
C MET A 262 1.68 -16.65 -3.50
N GLU A 263 2.87 -16.37 -2.98
CA GLU A 263 4.08 -17.12 -3.33
C GLU A 263 4.37 -18.29 -2.38
N LYS A 264 3.61 -18.42 -1.28
CA LYS A 264 3.83 -19.44 -0.22
C LYS A 264 5.28 -19.48 0.29
N LYS A 265 5.97 -18.33 0.27
CA LYS A 265 7.35 -18.23 0.77
C LYS A 265 7.34 -18.27 2.29
N LYS A 266 8.14 -19.17 2.86
CA LYS A 266 8.40 -19.20 4.31
C LYS A 266 9.32 -18.02 4.65
N LEU A 267 8.79 -17.04 5.37
CA LEU A 267 9.58 -15.92 5.87
C LEU A 267 10.12 -16.24 7.26
N LYS A 268 11.40 -15.92 7.50
CA LYS A 268 12.04 -16.17 8.80
C LYS A 268 11.32 -15.37 9.89
N GLY A 269 10.71 -16.06 10.85
CA GLY A 269 9.93 -15.48 11.94
C GLY A 269 8.42 -15.41 11.71
N LEU A 270 7.91 -15.91 10.58
CA LEU A 270 6.49 -15.93 10.26
C LEU A 270 6.00 -17.37 10.01
N ASP A 271 5.46 -17.99 11.06
CA ASP A 271 4.76 -19.27 10.97
C ASP A 271 3.25 -19.04 11.01
N LEU A 272 2.61 -19.16 9.83
CA LEU A 272 1.19 -18.94 9.63
C LEU A 272 0.44 -20.26 9.81
N LYS A 273 -0.70 -20.22 10.51
CA LYS A 273 -1.56 -21.40 10.59
C LYS A 273 -2.17 -21.67 9.20
N ALA A 274 -2.02 -22.90 8.73
CA ALA A 274 -2.58 -23.41 7.47
C ALA A 274 -3.87 -24.20 7.70
#